data_AF-A0A256KST1-F1
#
_entry.id   AF-A0A256KST1-F1
#
_cell.length_a   1.000
_cell.length_b   1.000
_cell.length_c   1.000
_cell.angle_alpha   90.00
_cell.angle_beta   90.00
_cell.angle_gamma   90.00
#
_symmetry.space_group_name_H-M   'P 1'
#
loop_
_entity.id
_entity.type
_entity.pdbx_description
1 polymer ?
#
loop_
_entity_poly.entity_id
_entity_poly.type
_entity_poly.pdbx_seq_one_letter_code
_entity_poly.pdbx_strand_id
1 'polypeptide(L)'
;MSDTALQDISGDGSTDSSDLDLDWLTLEDGESIQWSSTPHKYSVLPAFIIGIPLSLVLIGIPIVAASYLQYTNTNYVVTNRGLYSKRGVLSRDVQQIGFDKVQNISYSQSALGSYFGYGSVDVSTAGGSGIELQFRSIPAPAAVQELIAREIDSRQQTESDSTKEDVLDSILAELRVIRQAVADDQSGSQADSTAPSTDEAIHTDTSNTDE
;
A
#
# COMPACT_ATOMS: atom_id res chain seq x y z
N MET A 1 -24.71 -9.68 -26.84
CA MET A 1 -25.52 -8.64 -26.20
C MET A 1 -25.05 -8.49 -24.76
N SER A 2 -23.87 -7.89 -24.54
CA SER A 2 -23.24 -7.81 -23.22
C SER A 2 -22.26 -6.62 -23.15
N ASP A 3 -22.73 -5.39 -23.32
CA ASP A 3 -21.90 -4.18 -23.13
C ASP A 3 -22.61 -3.06 -22.34
N THR A 4 -23.85 -3.27 -21.92
CA THR A 4 -24.67 -2.20 -21.29
C THR A 4 -24.57 -2.18 -19.76
N ALA A 5 -23.89 -3.15 -19.12
CA ALA A 5 -23.85 -3.25 -17.65
C ALA A 5 -22.70 -2.48 -16.98
N LEU A 6 -21.78 -1.86 -17.75
CA LEU A 6 -20.61 -1.15 -17.20
C LEU A 6 -20.67 0.38 -17.35
N GLN A 7 -21.78 0.95 -17.82
CA GLN A 7 -21.90 2.40 -18.04
C GLN A 7 -22.78 3.16 -17.03
N ASP A 8 -23.48 2.47 -16.12
CA ASP A 8 -24.44 3.12 -15.20
C ASP A 8 -23.88 3.37 -13.78
N ILE A 9 -22.63 3.01 -13.52
CA ILE A 9 -21.99 3.18 -12.21
C ILE A 9 -21.29 4.55 -12.02
N SER A 10 -21.36 5.44 -13.00
CA SER A 10 -20.76 6.77 -12.92
C SER A 10 -21.71 7.86 -12.37
N GLY A 11 -22.91 7.49 -11.89
CA GLY A 11 -24.01 8.46 -11.71
C GLY A 11 -24.46 8.86 -10.31
N ASP A 12 -24.27 8.06 -9.24
CA ASP A 12 -25.04 8.29 -7.99
C ASP A 12 -24.24 8.19 -6.67
N GLY A 13 -22.92 8.15 -6.72
CA GLY A 13 -22.08 7.97 -5.51
C GLY A 13 -20.88 8.90 -5.37
N SER A 14 -20.49 9.61 -6.43
CA SER A 14 -19.46 10.65 -6.36
C SER A 14 -20.06 11.89 -5.72
N THR A 15 -20.18 11.88 -4.39
CA THR A 15 -20.20 13.13 -3.63
C THR A 15 -18.91 13.84 -4.03
N ASP A 16 -19.05 14.90 -4.82
CA ASP A 16 -17.96 15.69 -5.37
C ASP A 16 -16.99 15.98 -4.22
N SER A 17 -15.72 15.60 -4.36
CA SER A 17 -14.71 15.79 -3.29
C SER A 17 -14.55 17.26 -2.88
N SER A 18 -15.08 18.18 -3.70
CA SER A 18 -15.21 19.62 -3.43
C SER A 18 -16.32 20.00 -2.45
N ASP A 19 -17.30 19.14 -2.16
CA ASP A 19 -18.43 19.42 -1.24
C ASP A 19 -18.16 18.92 0.19
N LEU A 20 -17.08 18.17 0.38
CA LEU A 20 -16.58 17.78 1.68
C LEU A 20 -15.63 18.87 2.20
N ASP A 21 -15.92 19.41 3.39
CA ASP A 21 -15.02 20.29 4.13
C ASP A 21 -13.74 19.50 4.51
N LEU A 22 -12.77 19.50 3.58
CA LEU A 22 -11.47 18.85 3.65
C LEU A 22 -10.37 19.80 4.14
N ASP A 23 -10.72 20.98 4.68
CA ASP A 23 -9.76 21.96 5.24
C ASP A 23 -8.93 21.39 6.41
N TRP A 24 -9.30 20.20 6.88
CA TRP A 24 -8.60 19.45 7.90
C TRP A 24 -7.54 18.48 7.38
N LEU A 25 -7.53 18.18 6.08
CA LEU A 25 -6.65 17.23 5.45
C LEU A 25 -5.57 17.98 4.66
N THR A 26 -4.37 18.06 5.23
CA THR A 26 -3.21 18.58 4.52
C THR A 26 -2.62 17.46 3.67
N LEU A 27 -2.77 17.56 2.35
CA LEU A 27 -2.16 16.63 1.40
C LEU A 27 -0.69 17.00 1.18
N GLU A 28 0.20 16.01 1.19
CA GLU A 28 1.60 16.21 0.81
C GLU A 28 1.76 16.31 -0.72
N ASP A 29 2.87 16.89 -1.19
CA ASP A 29 3.16 17.01 -2.62
C ASP A 29 3.12 15.64 -3.33
N GLY A 30 2.21 15.48 -4.30
CA GLY A 30 1.97 14.22 -5.03
C GLY A 30 0.97 13.26 -4.37
N GLU A 31 0.36 13.63 -3.24
CA GLU A 31 -0.73 12.89 -2.62
C GLU A 31 -2.06 13.19 -3.34
N SER A 32 -2.81 12.14 -3.69
CA SER A 32 -4.10 12.26 -4.38
C SER A 32 -5.18 11.49 -3.62
N ILE A 33 -6.38 12.07 -3.57
CA ILE A 33 -7.55 11.45 -2.96
C ILE A 33 -8.11 10.43 -3.96
N GLN A 34 -8.06 9.16 -3.59
CA GLN A 34 -8.61 8.07 -4.40
C GLN A 34 -10.10 7.88 -4.09
N TRP A 35 -10.50 8.12 -2.84
CA TRP A 35 -11.88 8.00 -2.41
C TRP A 35 -12.14 8.85 -1.17
N SER A 36 -13.32 9.48 -1.12
CA SER A 36 -13.79 10.22 0.05
C SER A 36 -15.27 9.95 0.25
N SER A 37 -15.69 9.70 1.50
CA SER A 37 -17.09 9.48 1.83
C SER A 37 -17.42 9.97 3.23
N THR A 38 -18.66 10.42 3.38
CA THR A 38 -19.34 10.56 4.67
C THR A 38 -20.12 9.28 4.98
N PRO A 39 -20.51 9.05 6.25
CA PRO A 39 -21.45 8.00 6.60
C PRO A 39 -22.72 8.10 5.74
N HIS A 40 -23.32 6.97 5.36
CA HIS A 40 -24.53 6.96 4.55
C HIS A 40 -25.73 7.49 5.33
N LYS A 41 -26.54 8.36 4.69
CA LYS A 41 -27.80 8.92 5.23
C LYS A 41 -28.80 7.91 5.79
N TYR A 42 -28.70 6.64 5.42
CA TYR A 42 -29.59 5.58 5.89
C TYR A 42 -29.11 4.91 7.19
N SER A 43 -27.89 5.17 7.62
CA SER A 43 -27.39 4.67 8.90
C SER A 43 -28.07 5.31 10.11
N VAL A 44 -28.59 6.53 9.97
CA VAL A 44 -29.36 7.20 11.04
C VAL A 44 -30.80 6.70 11.13
N LEU A 45 -31.37 6.10 10.08
CA LEU A 45 -32.76 5.61 10.06
C LEU A 45 -33.14 4.71 11.26
N PRO A 46 -32.38 3.66 11.63
CA PRO A 46 -32.73 2.84 12.78
C PRO A 46 -32.78 3.64 14.09
N ALA A 47 -31.89 4.63 14.25
CA ALA A 47 -31.91 5.52 15.40
C ALA A 47 -33.15 6.42 15.42
N PHE A 48 -33.66 6.86 14.27
CA PHE A 48 -34.93 7.57 14.18
C PHE A 48 -36.12 6.63 14.46
N ILE A 49 -36.14 5.42 13.91
CA ILE A 49 -37.23 4.44 14.13
C ILE A 49 -37.38 4.07 15.60
N ILE A 50 -36.27 3.90 16.32
CA ILE A 50 -36.26 3.58 17.76
C ILE A 50 -36.40 4.85 18.60
N GLY A 51 -35.70 5.91 18.22
CA GLY A 51 -35.62 7.15 18.98
C GLY A 51 -36.90 7.97 18.97
N ILE A 52 -37.65 8.03 17.86
CA ILE A 52 -38.94 8.74 17.79
C ILE A 52 -39.96 8.21 18.82
N PRO A 53 -40.27 6.89 18.89
CA PRO A 53 -41.23 6.39 19.88
C PRO A 53 -40.72 6.55 21.33
N LEU A 54 -39.41 6.37 21.57
CA LEU A 54 -38.79 6.62 22.88
C LEU A 54 -38.75 8.11 23.27
N SER A 55 -38.91 9.03 22.31
CA SER A 55 -38.91 10.46 22.58
C SER A 55 -40.17 10.90 23.32
N LEU A 56 -41.26 10.13 23.24
CA LEU A 56 -42.47 10.35 24.05
C LEU A 56 -42.21 10.27 25.56
N VAL A 57 -41.15 9.58 25.98
CA VAL A 57 -40.72 9.45 27.37
C VAL A 57 -39.43 10.25 27.63
N LEU A 58 -39.13 11.25 26.80
CA LEU A 58 -37.91 12.08 26.81
C LEU A 58 -36.56 11.35 26.60
N ILE A 59 -36.53 10.02 26.59
CA ILE A 59 -35.29 9.22 26.47
C ILE A 59 -34.83 9.09 25.01
N GLY A 60 -35.73 9.21 24.04
CA GLY A 60 -35.38 9.07 22.62
C GLY A 60 -34.70 10.29 22.00
N ILE A 61 -34.93 11.49 22.55
CA ILE A 61 -34.34 12.74 22.06
C ILE A 61 -32.80 12.68 22.04
N PRO A 62 -32.11 12.30 23.14
CA PRO A 62 -30.65 12.20 23.12
C PRO A 62 -30.15 11.12 22.15
N ILE A 63 -30.90 10.04 21.91
CA ILE A 63 -30.52 8.97 20.97
C ILE A 63 -30.53 9.49 19.52
N VAL A 64 -31.62 10.16 19.12
CA VAL A 64 -31.74 10.75 17.79
C VAL A 64 -30.71 11.84 17.59
N ALA A 65 -30.54 12.73 18.58
CA ALA A 65 -29.57 13.81 18.52
C ALA A 65 -28.14 13.27 18.40
N ALA A 66 -27.74 12.29 19.22
CA ALA A 66 -26.41 11.70 19.15
C ALA A 66 -26.13 11.02 17.81
N SER A 67 -27.11 10.30 17.26
CA SER A 67 -26.98 9.64 15.96
C SER A 67 -26.85 10.65 14.82
N TYR A 68 -27.68 11.69 14.81
CA TYR A 68 -27.59 12.77 13.83
C TYR A 68 -26.25 13.50 13.89
N LEU A 69 -25.75 13.74 15.10
CA LEU A 69 -24.51 14.49 15.32
C LEU A 69 -23.27 13.67 14.96
N GLN A 70 -23.30 12.35 15.15
CA GLN A 70 -22.26 11.43 14.66
C GLN A 70 -22.23 11.36 13.13
N TYR A 71 -23.40 11.37 12.48
CA TYR A 71 -23.52 11.36 11.03
C TYR A 71 -22.85 12.59 10.40
N THR A 72 -23.20 13.79 10.88
CA THR A 72 -22.70 15.05 10.29
C THR A 72 -21.22 15.31 10.60
N ASN A 73 -20.69 14.76 11.70
CA ASN A 73 -19.32 15.05 12.16
C ASN A 73 -18.31 13.92 11.89
N THR A 74 -18.56 13.05 10.92
CA THR A 74 -17.62 11.98 10.55
C THR A 74 -17.29 12.03 9.07
N ASN A 75 -16.01 12.03 8.73
CA ASN A 75 -15.51 12.03 7.35
C ASN A 75 -14.42 10.97 7.19
N TYR A 76 -14.47 10.24 6.08
CA TYR A 76 -13.50 9.20 5.74
C TYR A 76 -12.84 9.52 4.41
N VAL A 77 -11.52 9.44 4.37
CA VAL A 77 -10.73 9.70 3.16
C VAL A 77 -9.69 8.61 2.99
N VAL A 78 -9.60 8.10 1.78
CA VAL A 78 -8.57 7.17 1.32
C VAL A 78 -7.76 7.90 0.26
N THR A 79 -6.47 8.10 0.55
CA THR A 79 -5.52 8.68 -0.41
C THR A 79 -4.64 7.59 -0.97
N ASN A 80 -3.81 7.94 -1.95
CA ASN A 80 -2.74 7.06 -2.39
C ASN A 80 -1.70 6.79 -1.30
N ARG A 81 -1.57 7.60 -0.22
CA ARG A 81 -0.57 7.39 0.85
C ARG A 81 -1.10 6.68 2.09
N GLY A 82 -2.38 6.83 2.40
CA GLY A 82 -2.95 6.20 3.57
C GLY A 82 -4.44 6.43 3.77
N LEU A 83 -4.90 5.97 4.91
CA LEU A 83 -6.29 5.98 5.36
C LEU A 83 -6.46 7.06 6.44
N TYR A 84 -7.45 7.92 6.26
CA TYR A 84 -7.75 9.01 7.18
C TYR A 84 -9.19 8.92 7.66
N SER A 85 -9.37 9.09 8.97
CA SER A 85 -10.67 9.16 9.62
C SER A 85 -10.73 10.39 10.52
N LYS A 86 -11.69 11.28 10.26
CA LYS A 86 -12.03 12.41 11.14
C LYS A 86 -13.36 12.12 11.83
N ARG A 87 -13.39 12.24 13.16
CA ARG A 87 -14.62 12.12 13.95
C ARG A 87 -14.67 13.16 15.06
N GLY A 88 -15.88 13.62 15.36
CA GLY A 88 -16.19 14.17 16.67
C GLY A 88 -16.97 15.49 16.62
N VAL A 89 -17.79 15.67 17.65
CA VAL A 89 -18.82 16.72 17.70
C VAL A 89 -18.33 17.99 18.37
N LEU A 90 -17.72 17.83 19.54
CA LEU A 90 -17.18 18.92 20.38
C LEU A 90 -15.65 18.99 20.29
N SER A 91 -15.03 17.82 20.15
CA SER A 91 -13.59 17.64 19.95
C SER A 91 -13.39 16.93 18.62
N ARG A 92 -12.37 17.35 17.87
CA ARG A 92 -12.02 16.77 16.57
C ARG A 92 -10.89 15.77 16.77
N ASP A 93 -11.21 14.50 16.56
CA ASP A 93 -10.26 13.39 16.53
C ASP A 93 -9.92 13.07 15.08
N VAL A 94 -8.62 13.08 14.75
CA VAL A 94 -8.13 12.78 13.39
C VAL A 94 -7.12 11.66 13.52
N GLN A 95 -7.40 10.55 12.82
CA GLN A 95 -6.55 9.38 12.81
C GLN A 95 -6.06 9.11 11.38
N GLN A 96 -4.76 8.86 11.24
CA GLN A 96 -4.10 8.54 9.98
C GLN A 96 -3.35 7.22 10.12
N ILE A 97 -3.53 6.34 9.14
CA ILE A 97 -2.85 5.06 9.06
C ILE A 97 -2.24 4.92 7.67
N GLY A 98 -0.92 4.79 7.59
CA GLY A 98 -0.20 4.48 6.35
C GLY A 98 -0.42 3.02 5.94
N PHE A 99 -0.37 2.75 4.63
CA PHE A 99 -0.56 1.39 4.10
C PHE A 99 0.48 0.38 4.60
N ASP A 100 1.70 0.84 4.92
CA ASP A 100 2.77 0.04 5.51
C ASP A 100 2.40 -0.56 6.87
N LYS A 101 1.51 0.10 7.61
CA LYS A 101 1.05 -0.35 8.92
C LYS A 101 -0.17 -1.24 8.83
N VAL A 102 -0.87 -1.28 7.71
CA VAL A 102 -2.11 -2.04 7.56
C VAL A 102 -1.79 -3.54 7.47
N GLN A 103 -2.40 -4.32 8.36
CA GLN A 103 -2.15 -5.76 8.45
C GLN A 103 -3.34 -6.57 7.98
N ASN A 104 -4.54 -6.16 8.36
CA ASN A 104 -5.77 -6.86 8.02
C ASN A 104 -6.89 -5.85 7.75
N ILE A 105 -7.69 -6.14 6.74
CA ILE A 105 -8.85 -5.34 6.36
C ILE A 105 -10.01 -6.30 6.24
N SER A 106 -11.09 -6.00 6.95
CA SER A 106 -12.32 -6.77 6.88
C SER A 106 -13.51 -5.84 6.72
N TYR A 107 -14.57 -6.32 6.08
CA TYR A 107 -15.82 -5.57 5.99
C TYR A 107 -16.96 -6.35 6.66
N SER A 108 -17.91 -5.61 7.22
CA SER A 108 -19.11 -6.16 7.84
C SER A 108 -20.35 -5.40 7.39
N GLN A 109 -21.43 -6.14 7.13
CA GLN A 109 -22.73 -5.58 6.77
C GLN A 109 -23.81 -6.21 7.63
N SER A 110 -24.70 -5.38 8.18
CA SER A 110 -25.92 -5.87 8.83
C SER A 110 -26.96 -6.27 7.78
N ALA A 111 -28.02 -6.98 8.16
CA ALA A 111 -29.09 -7.34 7.22
C ALA A 111 -29.70 -6.10 6.52
N LEU A 112 -29.90 -5.02 7.28
CA LEU A 112 -30.34 -3.73 6.72
C LEU A 112 -29.23 -3.09 5.87
N GLY A 113 -27.97 -3.15 6.32
CA GLY A 113 -26.84 -2.66 5.56
C GLY A 113 -26.68 -3.35 4.20
N SER A 114 -26.88 -4.66 4.13
CA SER A 114 -26.87 -5.42 2.88
C SER A 114 -28.02 -5.00 1.96
N TYR A 115 -29.22 -4.77 2.50
CA TYR A 115 -30.37 -4.31 1.73
C TYR A 115 -30.20 -2.88 1.18
N PHE A 116 -29.63 -1.97 1.99
CA PHE A 116 -29.44 -0.56 1.65
C PHE A 116 -28.04 -0.22 1.13
N GLY A 117 -27.18 -1.22 0.91
CA GLY A 117 -25.83 -1.04 0.33
C GLY A 117 -24.80 -0.36 1.24
N TYR A 118 -24.97 -0.35 2.56
CA TYR A 118 -24.00 0.24 3.50
C TYR A 118 -23.41 -0.79 4.49
N GLY A 119 -22.23 -0.50 5.01
CA GLY A 119 -21.61 -1.33 6.06
C GLY A 119 -20.42 -0.67 6.69
N SER A 120 -19.58 -1.46 7.34
CA SER A 120 -18.36 -0.97 7.98
C SER A 120 -17.14 -1.68 7.42
N VAL A 121 -16.02 -0.97 7.32
CA VAL A 121 -14.69 -1.53 7.03
C VAL A 121 -13.80 -1.30 8.24
N ASP A 122 -13.23 -2.39 8.73
CA ASP A 122 -12.39 -2.46 9.92
C ASP A 122 -10.94 -2.70 9.48
N VAL A 123 -10.05 -1.82 9.91
CA VAL A 123 -8.63 -1.84 9.57
C VAL A 123 -7.82 -2.06 10.85
N SER A 124 -6.98 -3.09 10.83
CA SER A 124 -6.05 -3.43 11.91
C SER A 124 -4.62 -3.17 11.47
N THR A 125 -3.81 -2.63 12.38
CA THR A 125 -2.40 -2.34 12.12
C THR A 125 -1.44 -3.29 12.82
N ALA A 126 -0.24 -3.41 12.27
CA ALA A 126 0.86 -4.10 12.92
C ALA A 126 1.17 -3.45 14.29
N GLY A 127 1.14 -4.24 15.35
CA GLY A 127 1.41 -3.79 16.73
C GLY A 127 0.20 -3.24 17.49
N GLY A 128 -0.98 -3.14 16.87
CA GLY A 128 -2.24 -2.81 17.55
C GLY A 128 -2.90 -4.05 18.18
N SER A 129 -3.69 -3.86 19.25
CA SER A 129 -4.42 -4.96 19.91
C SER A 129 -5.83 -5.19 19.35
N GLY A 130 -6.19 -4.57 18.21
CA GLY A 130 -7.51 -4.70 17.61
C GLY A 130 -7.73 -3.87 16.34
N ILE A 131 -8.95 -3.32 16.22
CA ILE A 131 -9.34 -2.43 15.12
C ILE A 131 -8.77 -1.04 15.45
N GLU A 132 -7.79 -0.61 14.67
CA GLU A 132 -7.16 0.69 14.87
C GLU A 132 -7.99 1.79 14.21
N LEU A 133 -8.57 1.52 13.04
CA LEU A 133 -9.38 2.47 12.29
C LEU A 133 -10.62 1.80 11.69
N GLN A 134 -11.74 2.51 11.74
CA GLN A 134 -13.02 1.99 11.30
C GLN A 134 -13.83 3.00 10.50
N PHE A 135 -14.09 2.65 9.26
CA PHE A 135 -14.99 3.34 8.36
C PHE A 135 -16.40 2.78 8.55
N ARG A 136 -17.27 3.52 9.24
CA ARG A 136 -18.61 3.05 9.61
C ARG A 136 -19.64 3.60 8.64
N SER A 137 -20.62 2.75 8.35
CA SER A 137 -21.78 3.12 7.53
C SER A 137 -21.41 3.67 6.15
N ILE A 138 -20.33 3.18 5.56
CA ILE A 138 -19.90 3.60 4.25
C ILE A 138 -20.70 2.88 3.16
N PRO A 139 -20.98 3.54 2.03
CA PRO A 139 -21.55 2.89 0.87
C PRO A 139 -20.58 1.84 0.31
N ALA A 140 -21.11 0.72 -0.19
CA ALA A 140 -20.35 -0.33 -0.87
C ALA A 140 -19.05 -0.74 -0.14
N PRO A 141 -19.13 -1.26 1.09
CA PRO A 141 -17.94 -1.54 1.93
C PRO A 141 -17.00 -2.58 1.30
N ALA A 142 -17.52 -3.51 0.50
CA ALA A 142 -16.70 -4.47 -0.24
C ALA A 142 -15.82 -3.80 -1.30
N ALA A 143 -16.36 -2.82 -2.05
CA ALA A 143 -15.60 -2.09 -3.05
C ALA A 143 -14.49 -1.23 -2.41
N VAL A 144 -14.78 -0.63 -1.25
CA VAL A 144 -13.78 0.13 -0.49
C VAL A 144 -12.68 -0.80 0.03
N GLN A 145 -13.04 -1.98 0.54
CA GLN A 145 -12.05 -2.97 0.97
C GLN A 145 -11.15 -3.42 -0.19
N GLU A 146 -11.74 -3.68 -1.36
CA GLU A 146 -10.97 -4.06 -2.56
C GLU A 146 -10.03 -2.94 -3.02
N LEU A 147 -10.48 -1.69 -2.99
CA LEU A 147 -9.66 -0.52 -3.31
C LEU A 147 -8.44 -0.44 -2.39
N ILE A 148 -8.66 -0.56 -1.08
CA ILE A 148 -7.58 -0.50 -0.08
C ILE A 148 -6.62 -1.69 -0.29
N ALA A 149 -7.13 -2.90 -0.50
CA ALA A 149 -6.31 -4.09 -0.73
C ALA A 149 -5.44 -3.94 -2.00
N ARG A 150 -6.03 -3.43 -3.09
CA ARG A 150 -5.32 -3.20 -4.36
C ARG A 150 -4.18 -2.19 -4.21
N GLU A 151 -4.40 -1.11 -3.44
CA GLU A 151 -3.37 -0.10 -3.18
C GLU A 151 -2.20 -0.69 -2.37
N ILE A 152 -2.49 -1.56 -1.39
CA ILE A 152 -1.47 -2.28 -0.61
C ILE A 152 -0.67 -3.22 -1.51
N ASP A 153 -1.34 -4.02 -2.34
CA ASP A 153 -0.68 -5.00 -3.22
C ASP A 153 0.23 -4.31 -4.25
N SER A 154 -0.25 -3.20 -4.84
CA SER A 154 0.52 -2.43 -5.83
C SER A 154 1.83 -1.86 -5.24
N ARG A 155 1.79 -1.47 -3.96
CA ARG A 155 2.94 -0.95 -3.22
C ARG A 155 3.95 -2.06 -2.91
N GLN A 156 3.48 -3.20 -2.41
CA GLN A 156 4.35 -4.35 -2.12
C GLN A 156 5.05 -4.87 -3.38
N GLN A 157 4.36 -4.85 -4.52
CA GLN A 157 4.96 -5.24 -5.80
C GLN A 157 6.07 -4.28 -6.24
N THR A 158 5.84 -2.97 -6.11
CA THR A 158 6.83 -1.94 -6.46
C THR A 158 8.08 -2.05 -5.58
N GLU A 159 7.91 -2.21 -4.27
CA GLU A 159 9.03 -2.40 -3.32
C GLU A 159 9.78 -3.72 -3.58
N SER A 160 9.05 -4.79 -3.93
CA SER A 160 9.67 -6.08 -4.25
C SER A 160 10.49 -6.02 -5.53
N ASP A 161 10.00 -5.32 -6.55
CA ASP A 161 10.70 -5.19 -7.84
C ASP A 161 11.94 -4.31 -7.71
N SER A 162 11.87 -3.19 -6.98
CA SER A 162 13.08 -2.38 -6.69
C SER A 162 14.12 -3.19 -5.90
N THR A 163 13.69 -3.96 -4.89
CA THR A 163 14.60 -4.80 -4.10
C THR A 163 15.27 -5.87 -4.97
N LYS A 164 14.52 -6.47 -5.91
CA LYS A 164 15.11 -7.43 -6.86
C LYS A 164 16.15 -6.75 -7.74
N GLU A 165 15.84 -5.61 -8.33
CA GLU A 165 16.75 -4.86 -9.18
C GLU A 165 18.07 -4.55 -8.45
N ASP A 166 18.01 -4.06 -7.21
CA ASP A 166 19.19 -3.77 -6.38
C ASP A 166 20.04 -5.03 -6.12
N VAL A 167 19.40 -6.18 -5.87
CA VAL A 167 20.09 -7.47 -5.65
C VAL A 167 20.74 -7.96 -6.95
N LEU A 168 20.06 -7.83 -8.09
CA LEU A 168 20.60 -8.21 -9.40
C LEU A 168 21.84 -7.38 -9.74
N ASP A 169 21.81 -6.08 -9.49
CA ASP A 169 22.95 -5.19 -9.75
C ASP A 169 24.17 -5.53 -8.88
N SER A 170 23.95 -5.90 -7.63
CA SER A 170 25.02 -6.38 -6.73
C SER A 170 25.67 -7.66 -7.26
N ILE A 171 24.87 -8.65 -7.67
CA ILE A 171 25.39 -9.92 -8.23
C ILE A 171 26.15 -9.65 -9.54
N LEU A 172 25.64 -8.79 -10.42
CA LEU A 172 26.33 -8.43 -11.66
C LEU A 172 27.66 -7.73 -11.39
N ALA A 173 27.73 -6.88 -10.36
CA ALA A 173 28.97 -6.25 -9.94
C ALA A 173 29.98 -7.29 -9.43
N GLU A 174 29.55 -8.23 -8.58
CA GLU A 174 30.42 -9.29 -8.04
C GLU A 174 30.94 -10.22 -9.15
N LEU A 175 30.08 -10.64 -10.09
CA LEU A 175 30.49 -11.47 -11.22
C LEU A 175 31.49 -10.76 -12.15
N ARG A 176 31.37 -9.44 -12.34
CA ARG A 176 32.35 -8.66 -13.11
C ARG A 176 33.72 -8.66 -12.42
N VAL A 177 33.76 -8.54 -11.10
CA VAL A 177 35.01 -8.60 -10.32
C VAL A 177 35.67 -9.98 -10.46
N ILE A 178 34.91 -11.07 -10.29
CA ILE A 178 35.43 -12.43 -10.44
C ILE A 178 35.94 -12.66 -11.87
N ARG A 179 35.18 -12.22 -12.89
CA ARG A 179 35.58 -12.36 -14.30
C ARG A 179 36.87 -11.58 -14.59
N GLN A 180 37.02 -10.37 -14.06
CA GLN A 180 38.22 -9.56 -14.26
C GLN A 180 39.44 -10.24 -13.64
N ALA A 181 39.32 -10.73 -12.40
CA ALA A 181 40.40 -11.44 -11.72
C ALA A 181 40.83 -12.72 -12.48
N VAL A 182 39.87 -13.46 -13.04
CA VAL A 182 40.15 -14.64 -13.87
C VAL A 182 40.82 -14.28 -15.21
N ALA A 183 40.43 -13.16 -15.83
CA ALA A 183 41.04 -12.71 -17.09
C ALA A 183 42.48 -12.22 -16.91
N ASP A 184 42.78 -11.57 -15.79
CA ASP A 184 44.14 -11.12 -15.44
C ASP A 184 45.07 -12.32 -15.21
N ASP A 185 44.59 -13.40 -14.58
CA ASP A 185 45.37 -14.62 -14.33
C ASP A 185 45.75 -15.38 -15.62
N GLN A 186 44.83 -15.47 -16.60
CA GLN A 186 45.10 -16.10 -17.89
C GLN A 186 46.10 -15.31 -18.76
N SER A 187 46.09 -13.98 -18.63
CA SER A 187 47.02 -13.10 -19.36
C SER A 187 48.46 -13.24 -18.85
N GLY A 188 48.66 -13.54 -17.55
CA GLY A 188 49.98 -13.81 -16.98
C GLY A 188 50.57 -15.16 -17.41
N SER A 189 49.74 -16.19 -17.58
CA SER A 189 50.20 -17.54 -17.94
C SER A 189 50.65 -17.66 -19.41
N GLN A 190 50.10 -16.84 -20.32
CA GLN A 190 50.44 -16.87 -21.74
C GLN A 190 51.74 -16.11 -22.08
N ALA A 191 52.14 -15.16 -21.23
CA ALA A 191 53.41 -14.43 -21.38
C ALA A 191 54.65 -15.28 -21.04
N ASP A 192 54.52 -16.29 -20.16
CA ASP A 192 55.64 -17.13 -19.70
C ASP A 192 55.97 -18.32 -20.64
N SER A 193 55.10 -18.60 -21.63
CA SER A 193 55.26 -19.72 -22.57
C SER A 193 55.99 -19.36 -23.88
N THR A 194 56.44 -18.11 -24.05
CA THR A 194 57.10 -17.63 -25.28
C THR A 194 58.55 -17.22 -25.00
N ALA A 195 59.39 -18.14 -24.53
CA ALA A 195 60.85 -17.99 -24.52
C ALA A 195 61.47 -18.89 -25.62
N PRO A 196 62.44 -18.41 -26.42
CA PRO A 196 62.95 -19.13 -27.58
C PRO A 196 63.91 -20.24 -27.14
N SER A 197 63.76 -21.43 -27.73
CA SER A 197 64.73 -22.53 -27.63
C SER A 197 66.04 -22.13 -28.32
N THR A 198 67.02 -21.70 -27.55
CA THR A 198 68.40 -21.52 -28.01
C THR A 198 69.04 -22.89 -28.18
N ASP A 199 69.29 -23.22 -29.44
CA ASP A 199 70.13 -24.31 -29.93
C ASP A 199 71.59 -24.04 -29.49
N GLU A 200 72.06 -24.70 -28.44
CA GLU A 200 73.46 -24.60 -28.01
C GLU A 200 74.20 -25.89 -28.37
N ALA A 201 75.01 -25.75 -29.41
CA ALA A 201 75.79 -26.79 -30.07
C ALA A 201 76.85 -27.40 -29.16
N ILE A 202 76.95 -28.73 -29.29
CA ILE A 202 78.01 -29.60 -28.80
C ILE A 202 79.37 -29.16 -29.38
N HIS A 203 80.34 -28.85 -28.54
CA HIS A 203 81.77 -28.94 -28.88
C HIS A 203 82.56 -29.45 -27.67
N THR A 204 82.88 -30.74 -27.69
CA THR A 204 83.95 -31.33 -26.89
C THR A 204 85.25 -31.13 -27.65
N ASP A 205 86.20 -30.36 -27.11
CA ASP A 205 87.60 -30.49 -27.50
C ASP A 205 88.46 -30.59 -26.25
N THR A 206 89.07 -31.76 -26.09
CA THR A 206 89.91 -32.15 -24.97
C THR A 206 91.34 -32.16 -25.52
N SER A 207 92.12 -31.12 -25.26
CA SER A 207 93.56 -31.13 -25.51
C SER A 207 94.29 -30.75 -24.24
N ASN A 208 94.69 -31.77 -23.48
CA ASN A 208 95.69 -31.67 -22.43
C ASN A 208 96.81 -32.64 -22.79
N THR A 209 97.97 -32.14 -23.22
CA THR A 209 99.21 -32.92 -23.39
C THR A 209 100.41 -31.98 -23.23
N ASP A 210 101.04 -32.15 -22.07
CA ASP A 210 102.46 -32.18 -21.71
C ASP A 210 103.47 -31.05 -22.00
N GLU A 211 104.31 -30.90 -20.95
CA GLU A 211 105.64 -30.28 -20.78
C GLU A 211 105.80 -28.76 -20.68
#